data_AF-A0A0A9Y2C4-F1
#
_entry.id   AF-A0A0A9Y2C4-F1
#
_cell.length_a   1.000
_cell.length_b   1.000
_cell.length_c   1.000
_cell.angle_alpha   90.00
_cell.angle_beta   90.00
_cell.angle_gamma   90.00
#
_symmetry.space_group_name_H-M   'P 1'
#
loop_
_entity.id
_entity.type
_entity.pdbx_description
1 polymer ?
#
loop_
_entity_poly.entity_id
_entity_poly.type
_entity_poly.pdbx_seq_one_letter_code
_entity_poly.pdbx_strand_id
1 'polypeptide(L)'
;MSGMTSMVPSAVDFDSPNLGKEWKTFKQQLNFYLAGKELSGSEDVVKVGEMMTCLGKKGVEVFNMLGLDETTPYNDVIKTFDEHCGQKKNSVYERFLFNKIVQHEGRSFDSFLMELKSQA
;
A
#
# COMPACT_ATOMS: atom_id res chain seq x y z
N MET A 1 24.87 9.56 16.62
CA MET A 1 24.41 9.71 15.23
C MET A 1 23.19 8.80 15.06
N SER A 2 22.05 9.21 15.61
CA SER A 2 20.82 8.41 15.58
C SER A 2 20.19 8.44 14.18
N GLY A 3 19.72 7.28 13.75
CA GLY A 3 19.46 6.93 12.36
C GLY A 3 18.37 7.74 11.66
N MET A 4 18.64 8.07 10.40
CA MET A 4 17.66 8.49 9.41
C MET A 4 16.80 7.29 8.93
N THR A 5 16.21 6.52 9.85
CA THR A 5 15.47 5.29 9.47
C THR A 5 14.01 5.57 9.05
N SER A 6 13.54 6.82 9.02
CA SER A 6 12.09 7.11 9.11
C SER A 6 11.41 7.65 7.83
N MET A 7 11.97 7.49 6.64
CA MET A 7 11.27 7.96 5.42
C MET A 7 11.09 6.93 4.32
N VAL A 8 11.61 5.71 4.45
CA VAL A 8 11.38 4.68 3.43
C VAL A 8 9.98 4.07 3.65
N PRO A 9 9.11 4.05 2.61
CA PRO A 9 7.83 3.35 2.66
C PRO A 9 8.02 1.91 3.15
N SER A 10 7.14 1.45 4.05
CA SER A 10 7.21 0.08 4.55
C SER A 10 6.81 -0.90 3.44
N ALA A 11 7.51 -2.03 3.33
CA ALA A 11 7.24 -3.01 2.28
C ALA A 11 5.80 -3.55 2.37
N VAL A 12 5.15 -3.70 1.22
CA VAL A 12 3.79 -4.27 1.12
C VAL A 12 3.83 -5.77 1.38
N ASP A 13 3.01 -6.25 2.32
CA ASP A 13 2.73 -7.67 2.47
C ASP A 13 1.75 -8.13 1.38
N PHE A 14 2.29 -8.69 0.29
CA PHE A 14 1.51 -9.18 -0.85
C PHE A 14 0.65 -10.42 -0.53
N ASP A 15 0.89 -11.08 0.61
CA ASP A 15 0.11 -12.22 1.10
C ASP A 15 -0.99 -11.79 2.09
N SER A 16 -1.09 -10.49 2.39
CA SER A 16 -2.10 -9.94 3.28
C SER A 16 -3.53 -10.23 2.81
N PRO A 17 -4.45 -10.63 3.71
CA PRO A 17 -5.87 -10.80 3.37
C PRO A 17 -6.54 -9.49 2.98
N ASN A 18 -5.96 -8.34 3.34
CA ASN A 18 -6.43 -7.00 2.95
C ASN A 18 -5.36 -6.25 2.13
N LEU A 19 -4.83 -6.92 1.11
CA LEU A 19 -3.82 -6.39 0.20
C LEU A 19 -4.18 -4.99 -0.36
N GLY A 20 -5.46 -4.75 -0.65
CA GLY A 20 -5.91 -3.45 -1.15
C GLY A 20 -5.68 -2.30 -0.16
N LYS A 21 -5.86 -2.54 1.14
CA LYS A 21 -5.58 -1.55 2.19
C LYS A 21 -4.09 -1.33 2.39
N GLU A 22 -3.30 -2.40 2.42
CA GLU A 22 -1.83 -2.32 2.50
C GLU A 22 -1.25 -1.52 1.32
N TRP A 23 -1.71 -1.84 0.10
CA TRP A 23 -1.30 -1.15 -1.11
C TRP A 23 -1.68 0.34 -1.11
N LYS A 24 -2.88 0.69 -0.63
CA LYS A 24 -3.31 2.09 -0.50
C LYS A 24 -2.41 2.87 0.46
N THR A 25 -2.08 2.28 1.60
CA THR A 25 -1.17 2.88 2.60
C THR A 25 0.22 3.06 2.01
N PHE A 26 0.76 2.03 1.36
CA PHE A 26 2.06 2.10 0.69
C PHE A 26 2.12 3.20 -0.37
N LYS A 27 1.14 3.29 -1.27
CA LYS A 27 1.09 4.35 -2.29
C LYS A 27 1.14 5.75 -1.66
N GLN A 28 0.42 5.95 -0.57
CA GLN A 28 0.43 7.22 0.13
C GLN A 28 1.83 7.54 0.72
N GLN A 29 2.46 6.55 1.35
CA GLN A 29 3.83 6.68 1.85
C GLN A 29 4.85 6.93 0.73
N LEU A 30 4.74 6.20 -0.39
CA LEU A 30 5.59 6.38 -1.56
C LEU A 30 5.45 7.80 -2.12
N ASN A 31 4.24 8.34 -2.22
CA ASN A 31 4.04 9.71 -2.68
C ASN A 31 4.69 10.74 -1.74
N PHE A 32 4.57 10.56 -0.42
CA PHE A 32 5.26 11.44 0.54
C PHE A 32 6.78 11.33 0.43
N TYR A 33 7.29 10.12 0.22
CA TYR A 33 8.71 9.88 0.05
C TYR A 33 9.27 10.50 -1.23
N LEU A 34 8.58 10.32 -2.37
CA LEU A 34 8.95 10.94 -3.64
C LEU A 34 8.85 12.47 -3.58
N ALA A 35 7.87 13.01 -2.87
CA ALA A 35 7.78 14.45 -2.63
C ALA A 35 8.92 14.96 -1.75
N GLY A 36 9.23 14.26 -0.65
CA GLY A 36 10.31 14.61 0.27
C GLY A 36 11.71 14.53 -0.34
N LYS A 37 11.91 13.64 -1.32
CA LYS A 37 13.14 13.55 -2.12
C LYS A 37 13.17 14.47 -3.35
N GLU A 38 12.13 15.28 -3.55
CA GLU A 38 11.94 16.12 -4.75
C GLU A 38 11.92 15.33 -6.08
N LEU A 39 11.66 14.02 -6.03
CA LEU A 39 11.61 13.13 -7.21
C LEU A 39 10.26 13.15 -7.93
N SER A 40 9.34 13.99 -7.49
CA SER A 40 8.01 14.13 -8.10
C SER A 40 8.09 14.57 -9.57
N GLY A 41 9.11 15.37 -9.92
CA GLY A 41 9.39 15.81 -11.30
C GLY A 41 10.38 14.96 -12.07
N SER A 42 10.92 13.89 -11.48
CA SER A 42 11.94 13.04 -12.12
C SER A 42 11.36 12.15 -13.23
N GLU A 43 12.26 11.61 -14.04
CA GLU A 43 11.96 10.62 -15.08
C GLU A 43 11.28 9.38 -14.50
N ASP A 44 10.44 8.74 -15.31
CA ASP A 44 9.64 7.58 -14.89
C ASP A 44 10.52 6.41 -14.43
N VAL A 45 11.66 6.18 -15.10
CA VAL A 45 12.64 5.14 -14.72
C VAL A 45 13.12 5.32 -13.28
N VAL A 46 13.36 6.56 -12.85
CA VAL A 46 13.80 6.87 -11.48
C VAL A 46 12.69 6.57 -10.47
N LYS A 47 11.45 6.97 -10.80
CA LYS A 47 10.29 6.72 -9.93
C LYS A 47 9.96 5.24 -9.80
N VAL A 48 10.02 4.50 -10.90
CA VAL A 48 9.83 3.04 -10.92
C VAL A 48 10.94 2.35 -10.13
N GLY A 49 12.20 2.77 -10.31
CA GLY A 49 13.33 2.25 -9.54
C GLY A 49 13.20 2.46 -8.03
N GLU A 50 12.82 3.67 -7.59
CA GLU A 50 12.57 3.97 -6.18
C GLU A 50 11.37 3.17 -5.64
N MET A 51 10.28 3.05 -6.40
CA MET A 51 9.13 2.23 -6.04
C MET A 51 9.52 0.76 -5.83
N MET A 52 10.28 0.18 -6.76
CA MET A 52 10.76 -1.21 -6.67
C MET A 52 11.72 -1.40 -5.49
N THR A 53 12.58 -0.41 -5.23
CA THR A 53 13.48 -0.42 -4.07
C THR A 53 12.71 -0.44 -2.76
N CYS A 54 11.60 0.31 -2.68
CA CYS A 54 10.74 0.34 -1.50
C CYS A 54 9.93 -0.96 -1.31
N LEU A 55 9.46 -1.57 -2.41
CA LEU A 55 8.73 -2.84 -2.35
C LEU A 55 9.65 -4.06 -2.12
N GLY A 56 10.94 -3.91 -2.42
CA GLY A 56 11.92 -4.98 -2.29
C GLY A 56 11.67 -6.15 -3.24
N LYS A 57 12.28 -7.29 -2.91
CA LYS A 57 12.29 -8.49 -3.78
C LYS A 57 10.90 -8.94 -4.20
N LYS A 58 9.93 -8.94 -3.28
CA LYS A 58 8.57 -9.39 -3.57
C LYS A 58 7.86 -8.47 -4.56
N GLY A 59 8.07 -7.16 -4.46
CA GLY A 59 7.58 -6.19 -5.43
C GLY A 59 8.10 -6.43 -6.84
N VAL A 60 9.40 -6.72 -6.97
CA VAL A 60 10.03 -7.02 -8.26
C VAL A 60 9.49 -8.33 -8.85
N GLU A 61 9.26 -9.36 -8.03
CA GLU A 61 8.61 -10.60 -8.49
C GLU A 61 7.20 -10.34 -9.05
N VAL A 62 6.40 -9.52 -8.36
CA VAL A 62 5.06 -9.12 -8.81
C VAL A 62 5.13 -8.26 -10.07
N PHE A 63 6.06 -7.30 -10.13
CA PHE A 63 6.30 -6.45 -11.30
C PHE A 63 6.55 -7.29 -12.56
N ASN A 64 7.45 -8.28 -12.46
CA ASN A 64 7.75 -9.20 -13.55
C ASN A 64 6.57 -10.10 -13.90
N MET A 65 5.81 -10.60 -12.91
CA MET A 65 4.61 -11.41 -13.12
C MET A 65 3.52 -10.63 -13.89
N LEU A 66 3.43 -9.32 -13.65
CA LEU A 66 2.49 -8.44 -14.34
C LEU A 66 2.92 -8.08 -15.77
N GLY A 67 4.10 -8.55 -16.21
CA GLY A 67 4.62 -8.28 -17.56
C GLY A 67 5.08 -6.84 -17.77
N LEU A 68 5.38 -6.13 -16.67
CA LEU A 68 5.92 -4.78 -16.70
C LEU A 68 7.43 -4.82 -16.92
N ASP A 69 7.98 -3.75 -17.51
CA ASP A 69 9.41 -3.59 -17.72
C ASP A 69 9.90 -2.19 -17.29
N GLU A 70 11.21 -2.00 -17.24
CA GLU A 70 11.84 -0.73 -16.84
C GLU A 70 11.50 0.46 -17.76
N THR A 71 10.99 0.19 -18.96
CA THR A 71 10.56 1.22 -19.92
C THR A 71 9.10 1.61 -19.75
N THR A 72 8.35 0.87 -18.94
CA THR A 72 6.95 1.10 -18.71
C THR A 72 6.76 2.40 -17.92
N PRO A 73 5.90 3.33 -18.40
CA PRO A 73 5.66 4.60 -17.72
C PRO A 73 5.20 4.41 -16.27
N TYR A 74 5.66 5.28 -15.37
CA TYR A 74 5.38 5.16 -13.93
C TYR A 74 3.87 5.09 -13.64
N ASN A 75 3.07 5.88 -14.37
CA ASN A 75 1.63 5.90 -14.21
C ASN A 75 0.98 4.56 -14.60
N ASP A 76 1.49 3.88 -15.63
CA ASP A 76 0.98 2.59 -16.08
C ASP A 76 1.38 1.47 -15.12
N VAL A 77 2.60 1.55 -14.55
CA VAL A 77 3.04 0.67 -13.46
C VAL A 77 2.11 0.80 -12.25
N ILE A 78 1.87 2.02 -11.76
CA ILE A 78 0.98 2.26 -10.61
C ILE A 78 -0.43 1.76 -10.89
N LYS A 79 -0.97 2.01 -12.08
CA LYS A 79 -2.31 1.55 -12.47
C LYS A 79 -2.39 0.02 -12.48
N THR A 80 -1.39 -0.66 -13.02
CA THR A 80 -1.37 -2.13 -13.07
C THR A 80 -1.30 -2.73 -11.66
N PHE A 81 -0.51 -2.14 -10.77
CA PHE A 81 -0.49 -2.53 -9.36
C PHE A 81 -1.81 -2.19 -8.64
N ASP A 82 -2.47 -1.08 -8.96
CA ASP A 82 -3.80 -0.75 -8.45
C ASP A 82 -4.84 -1.82 -8.79
N GLU A 83 -4.80 -2.31 -10.03
CA GLU A 83 -5.68 -3.39 -10.48
C GLU A 83 -5.34 -4.70 -9.76
N HIS A 84 -4.06 -5.09 -9.72
CA HIS A 84 -3.63 -6.34 -9.06
C HIS A 84 -3.93 -6.36 -7.56
N CYS A 85 -3.53 -5.32 -6.83
CA CYS A 85 -3.72 -5.22 -5.38
C CYS A 85 -5.18 -4.90 -5.02
N GLY A 86 -5.91 -4.21 -5.90
CA GLY A 86 -7.32 -3.87 -5.73
C GLY A 86 -8.28 -5.04 -5.98
N GLN A 87 -7.90 -6.01 -6.81
CA GLN A 87 -8.72 -7.18 -7.13
C GLN A 87 -9.02 -8.09 -5.93
N LYS A 88 -8.20 -8.06 -4.86
CA LYS A 88 -8.36 -8.90 -3.67
C LYS A 88 -9.26 -8.31 -2.56
N LYS A 89 -10.23 -7.45 -2.87
CA LYS A 89 -11.28 -7.11 -1.87
C LYS A 89 -12.31 -8.23 -1.79
N ASN A 90 -12.11 -9.20 -0.91
CA ASN A 90 -13.13 -10.20 -0.60
C ASN A 90 -14.25 -9.54 0.24
N SER A 91 -15.28 -9.02 -0.42
CA SER A 91 -16.39 -8.32 0.22
C SER A 91 -17.12 -9.15 1.27
N VAL A 92 -17.16 -10.48 1.12
CA VAL A 92 -17.76 -11.40 2.10
C VAL A 92 -16.92 -11.44 3.37
N TYR A 93 -15.60 -11.53 3.21
CA TYR A 93 -14.65 -11.55 4.32
C TYR A 93 -14.63 -10.21 5.08
N GLU A 94 -14.56 -9.10 4.37
CA GLU A 94 -14.59 -7.76 4.99
C GLU A 94 -15.92 -7.52 5.74
N ARG A 95 -17.06 -7.94 5.15
CA ARG A 95 -18.36 -7.86 5.83
C ARG A 95 -18.43 -8.75 7.06
N PHE A 96 -17.83 -9.93 7.01
CA PHE A 96 -17.73 -10.81 8.17
C PHE A 96 -16.91 -10.16 9.30
N LEU A 97 -15.76 -9.56 8.98
CA LEU A 97 -14.94 -8.84 9.96
C LEU A 97 -15.68 -7.63 10.54
N PHE A 98 -16.36 -6.83 9.71
CA PHE A 98 -17.17 -5.70 10.18
C PHE A 98 -18.26 -6.15 11.16
N ASN A 99 -18.97 -7.22 10.83
CA ASN A 99 -20.03 -7.79 11.68
C ASN A 99 -19.50 -8.44 12.97
N LYS A 100 -18.19 -8.68 13.08
CA LYS A 100 -17.54 -9.18 14.30
C LYS A 100 -17.17 -8.07 15.28
N ILE A 101 -17.21 -6.79 14.87
CA ILE A 101 -16.85 -5.67 15.74
C ILE A 101 -17.97 -5.46 16.75
N VAL A 102 -17.66 -5.65 18.04
CA VAL A 102 -18.58 -5.48 19.16
C VAL A 102 -17.98 -4.49 20.16
N GLN A 103 -18.82 -3.59 20.70
CA GLN A 103 -18.38 -2.72 21.78
C GLN A 103 -18.33 -3.53 23.09
N HIS A 104 -17.13 -3.76 23.61
CA HIS A 104 -16.91 -4.45 24.88
C HIS A 104 -17.13 -3.51 26.08
N GLU A 105 -17.43 -4.09 27.25
CA GLU A 105 -17.52 -3.33 28.50
C GLU A 105 -16.22 -2.58 28.78
N GLY A 106 -16.33 -1.30 29.16
CA GLY A 106 -15.18 -0.41 29.38
C GLY A 106 -14.56 0.18 28.12
N ARG A 107 -14.98 -0.23 26.91
CA ARG A 107 -14.54 0.42 25.66
C ARG A 107 -15.32 1.71 25.41
N SER A 108 -14.61 2.80 25.12
CA SER A 108 -15.25 4.07 24.74
C SER A 108 -15.97 3.97 23.40
N PHE A 109 -17.04 4.75 23.26
CA PHE A 109 -17.78 4.85 22.02
C PHE A 109 -16.91 5.35 20.86
N ASP A 110 -16.05 6.35 21.09
CA ASP A 110 -15.20 6.92 20.04
C ASP A 110 -14.21 5.90 19.47
N SER A 111 -13.60 5.07 20.32
CA SER A 111 -12.72 3.99 19.88
C SER A 111 -13.47 2.95 19.06
N PHE A 112 -14.69 2.60 19.48
CA PHE A 112 -15.56 1.67 18.75
C PHE A 112 -15.98 2.23 17.39
N LEU A 113 -16.41 3.50 17.36
CA LEU A 113 -16.78 4.19 16.12
C LEU A 113 -15.61 4.31 15.16
N MET A 114 -14.39 4.56 15.66
CA MET A 114 -13.19 4.65 14.83
C MET A 114 -12.85 3.31 14.19
N GLU A 115 -12.97 2.19 14.92
CA GLU A 115 -12.75 0.86 14.35
C GLU A 115 -13.79 0.53 13.26
N LEU A 116 -15.08 0.80 13.52
CA LEU A 116 -16.14 0.63 12.52
C LEU A 116 -15.85 1.42 11.24
N LYS A 117 -15.45 2.69 11.36
CA LYS A 117 -15.08 3.54 10.22
C LYS A 117 -13.84 3.05 9.46
N SER A 118 -12.94 2.34 10.14
CA SER A 118 -11.71 1.83 9.52
C SER A 118 -11.91 0.55 8.69
N GLN A 119 -13.06 -0.11 8.86
CA GLN A 119 -13.46 -1.37 8.24
C GLN A 119 -14.66 -1.21 7.27
N ALA A 120 -15.23 0.01 7.17
CA ALA A 120 -16.27 0.38 6.21
C ALA A 120 -15.65 0.93 4.91
#